data_AF-A0A9P5NRI6-F1
#
_entry.id   AF-A0A9P5NRI6-F1
#
_cell.length_a   1.000
_cell.length_b   1.000
_cell.length_c   1.000
_cell.angle_alpha   90.00
_cell.angle_beta   90.00
_cell.angle_gamma   90.00
#
_symmetry.space_group_name_H-M   'P 1'
#
loop_
_entity.id
_entity.type
_entity.pdbx_description
1 polymer ?
#
loop_
_entity_poly.entity_id
_entity_poly.type
_entity_poly.pdbx_seq_one_letter_code
_entity_poly.pdbx_strand_id
1 'polypeptide(L)'
;MASENGGARLPLELLEEIIDILAFDLFDPECRATLFECTLVCKTFYSRASGHLISDIHIGRISKTSQTIDDHVKLCKELEGLHNVLEMHPDLAPRVKALTIETCFGGVAPAKNRELLLENRHIPLIFPKLFSIVKFAWMNRAMVFPWSSFSTSVLEAFDILMTHLPYPF
;
A
#
# COMPACT_ATOMS: atom_id res chain seq x y z
N MET A 1 42.59 -21.21 21.84
CA MET A 1 41.21 -21.63 22.15
C MET A 1 40.39 -20.36 22.29
N ALA A 2 39.79 -19.89 21.20
CA ALA A 2 38.94 -18.70 21.21
C ALA A 2 37.50 -19.17 21.39
N SER A 3 36.87 -18.68 22.45
CA SER A 3 35.48 -18.91 22.81
C SER A 3 34.56 -18.55 21.65
N GLU A 4 33.80 -19.53 21.16
CA GLU A 4 32.62 -19.29 20.32
C GLU A 4 31.62 -18.49 21.16
N ASN A 5 31.56 -17.17 20.94
CA ASN A 5 30.45 -16.35 21.42
C ASN A 5 29.19 -16.77 20.66
N GLY A 6 28.57 -17.86 21.12
CA GLY A 6 27.24 -18.27 20.72
C GLY A 6 26.23 -17.24 21.22
N GLY A 7 26.06 -16.15 20.47
CA GLY A 7 24.97 -15.21 20.69
C GLY A 7 23.66 -16.00 20.74
N ALA A 8 22.89 -15.82 21.83
CA ALA A 8 21.63 -16.49 22.02
C ALA A 8 20.76 -16.31 20.76
N ARG A 9 20.59 -17.39 20.00
CA ARG A 9 19.70 -17.38 18.83
C ARG A 9 18.30 -17.58 19.36
N LEU A 10 17.46 -16.56 19.19
CA LEU A 10 16.04 -16.70 19.42
C LEU A 10 15.53 -17.82 18.51
N PRO A 11 14.81 -18.83 19.05
CA PRO A 11 14.13 -19.85 18.25
C PRO A 11 13.29 -19.19 17.15
N LEU A 12 13.29 -19.80 15.96
CA LEU A 12 12.63 -19.24 14.78
C LEU A 12 11.11 -19.17 14.98
N GLU A 13 10.57 -20.07 15.79
CA GLU A 13 9.18 -20.20 16.17
C GLU A 13 8.74 -19.02 17.04
N LEU A 14 9.56 -18.64 18.04
CA LEU A 14 9.29 -17.47 18.87
C LEU A 14 9.39 -16.17 18.06
N LEU A 15 10.29 -16.14 17.07
CA LEU A 15 10.41 -15.00 16.16
C LEU A 15 9.18 -14.86 15.25
N GLU A 16 8.64 -15.99 14.76
CA GLU A 16 7.38 -16.01 14.00
C GLU A 16 6.22 -15.56 14.87
N GLU A 17 6.10 -16.07 16.10
CA GLU A 17 5.03 -15.72 17.02
C GLU A 17 5.04 -14.22 17.38
N ILE A 18 6.22 -13.62 17.59
CA ILE A 18 6.35 -12.16 17.79
C ILE A 18 5.87 -11.39 16.55
N ILE A 19 6.28 -11.83 15.35
CA ILE A 19 5.88 -11.18 14.10
C ILE A 19 4.37 -11.31 13.90
N ASP A 20 3.80 -12.48 14.14
CA ASP A 20 2.37 -12.74 13.99
C ASP A 20 1.54 -11.91 14.98
N ILE A 21 1.99 -11.78 16.24
CA ILE A 21 1.35 -10.93 17.25
C ILE A 21 1.39 -9.46 16.80
N LEU A 22 2.55 -8.96 16.39
CA LEU A 22 2.70 -7.58 15.90
C LEU A 22 1.94 -7.35 14.58
N ALA A 23 1.83 -8.39 13.75
CA ALA A 23 1.14 -8.33 12.48
C ALA A 23 -0.39 -8.44 12.63
N PHE A 24 -0.87 -9.08 13.69
CA PHE A 24 -2.29 -9.22 14.00
C PHE A 24 -2.97 -7.85 14.11
N ASP A 25 -2.28 -6.89 14.75
CA ASP A 25 -2.73 -5.52 14.93
C ASP A 25 -1.97 -4.51 14.03
N LEU A 26 -1.72 -4.84 12.75
CA LEU A 26 -1.09 -3.90 11.79
C LEU A 26 -1.83 -2.56 11.61
N PHE A 27 -3.10 -2.50 12.01
CA PHE A 27 -3.90 -1.28 12.01
C PHE A 27 -3.55 -0.36 13.19
N ASP A 28 -2.94 -0.88 14.25
CA ASP A 28 -2.33 -0.08 15.30
C ASP A 28 -1.00 0.51 14.80
N PRO A 29 -0.88 1.85 14.73
CA PRO A 29 0.37 2.51 14.35
C PRO A 29 1.57 2.08 15.19
N GLU A 30 1.39 1.76 16.48
CA GLU A 30 2.47 1.32 17.37
C GLU A 30 2.96 -0.06 16.99
N CYS A 31 2.07 -1.04 16.82
CA CYS A 31 2.43 -2.39 16.37
C CYS A 31 3.11 -2.36 15.00
N ARG A 32 2.61 -1.55 14.06
CA ARG A 32 3.22 -1.38 12.73
C ARG A 32 4.61 -0.74 12.81
N ALA A 33 4.80 0.26 13.67
CA ALA A 33 6.10 0.89 13.90
C ALA A 33 7.09 -0.10 14.52
N THR A 34 6.69 -0.84 15.56
CA THR A 34 7.51 -1.88 16.17
C THR A 34 7.88 -2.97 15.17
N LEU A 35 6.94 -3.41 14.34
CA LEU A 35 7.21 -4.41 13.31
C LEU A 35 8.21 -3.88 12.26
N PHE A 36 8.11 -2.60 11.90
CA PHE A 36 9.11 -1.94 11.04
C PHE A 36 10.49 -1.89 11.71
N GLU A 37 10.58 -1.52 12.99
CA GLU A 37 11.83 -1.54 13.75
C GLU A 37 12.44 -2.94 13.80
N CYS A 38 11.63 -3.99 13.97
CA CYS A 38 12.09 -5.37 13.92
C CYS A 38 12.78 -5.69 12.58
N THR A 39 12.30 -5.15 11.46
CA THR A 39 12.96 -5.36 10.15
C THR A 39 14.40 -4.83 10.10
N LEU A 40 14.75 -3.85 10.95
CA LEU A 40 16.08 -3.25 11.01
C LEU A 40 17.08 -4.08 11.82
N VAL A 41 16.59 -4.97 12.70
CA VAL A 41 17.43 -5.74 13.62
C VAL A 41 18.25 -6.79 12.87
N CYS A 42 17.62 -7.57 11.99
CA CYS A 42 18.33 -8.59 11.21
C CYS A 42 17.57 -9.00 9.93
N LYS A 43 18.31 -9.64 9.01
CA LYS A 43 17.76 -10.15 7.73
C LYS A 43 16.61 -11.13 7.92
N THR A 44 16.62 -11.92 8.99
CA THR A 44 15.56 -12.90 9.27
C THR A 44 14.25 -12.21 9.64
N PHE A 45 14.30 -11.21 10.53
CA PHE A 45 13.13 -10.38 10.83
C PHE A 45 12.65 -9.64 9.58
N TYR A 46 13.56 -9.01 8.83
CA TYR A 46 13.21 -8.32 7.57
C TYR A 46 12.42 -9.22 6.62
N SER A 47 12.94 -10.42 6.32
CA SER A 47 12.34 -11.34 5.34
C SER A 47 10.89 -11.69 5.69
N ARG A 48 10.62 -11.91 6.98
CA ARG A 48 9.30 -12.30 7.50
C ARG A 48 8.37 -11.09 7.70
N ALA A 49 8.82 -10.07 8.42
CA ALA A 49 8.02 -8.89 8.75
C ALA A 49 7.69 -8.00 7.54
N SER A 50 8.57 -7.93 6.52
CA SER A 50 8.31 -7.14 5.30
C SER A 50 7.05 -7.59 4.56
N GLY A 51 6.74 -8.89 4.59
CA GLY A 51 5.51 -9.42 4.00
C GLY A 51 4.26 -8.84 4.67
N HIS A 52 4.25 -8.77 6.00
CA HIS A 52 3.16 -8.18 6.77
C HIS A 52 3.06 -6.66 6.56
N LEU A 53 4.19 -5.94 6.54
CA LEU A 53 4.21 -4.48 6.36
C LEU A 53 3.69 -4.02 4.99
N ILE A 54 3.89 -4.83 3.94
CA ILE A 54 3.43 -4.54 2.58
C ILE A 54 2.10 -5.21 2.25
N SER A 55 1.59 -6.10 3.12
CA SER A 55 0.35 -6.84 2.89
C SER A 55 -0.87 -5.93 2.80
N ASP A 56 -0.91 -4.84 3.57
CA ASP A 56 -1.99 -3.86 3.57
C ASP A 56 -1.45 -2.43 3.37
N ILE A 57 -1.69 -1.92 2.16
CA ILE A 57 -1.26 -0.60 1.70
C ILE A 57 -2.43 0.37 1.80
N HIS A 58 -2.22 1.46 2.54
CA HIS A 58 -3.15 2.58 2.62
C HIS A 58 -2.50 3.83 2.04
N ILE A 59 -3.06 4.33 0.95
CA ILE A 59 -2.60 5.54 0.25
C ILE A 59 -3.63 6.65 0.50
N GLY A 60 -3.15 7.87 0.76
CA GLY A 60 -4.01 9.05 0.87
C GLY A 60 -4.70 9.17 2.23
N ARG A 61 -3.97 8.96 3.33
CA ARG A 61 -4.46 9.22 4.71
C ARG A 61 -4.79 10.71 4.90
N ILE A 62 -5.93 11.13 4.38
CA ILE A 62 -6.40 12.52 4.40
C ILE A 62 -7.21 12.72 5.67
N SER A 63 -6.80 13.69 6.49
CA SER A 63 -7.61 14.11 7.63
C SER A 63 -8.95 14.63 7.13
N LYS A 64 -10.06 14.28 7.81
CA LYS A 64 -11.42 14.78 7.49
C LYS A 64 -11.50 16.30 7.39
N THR A 65 -10.55 17.02 7.97
CA THR A 65 -10.47 18.48 8.04
C THR A 65 -9.63 19.14 6.94
N SER A 66 -8.88 18.36 6.14
CA SER A 66 -8.00 18.89 5.08
C SER A 66 -8.50 18.45 3.71
N GLN A 67 -8.86 19.41 2.86
CA GLN A 67 -9.26 19.19 1.46
C GLN A 67 -8.39 20.03 0.54
N THR A 68 -7.09 20.04 0.81
CA THR A 68 -6.17 20.98 0.18
C THR A 68 -5.60 20.42 -1.12
N ILE A 69 -5.12 21.31 -1.98
CA ILE A 69 -4.38 20.94 -3.20
C ILE A 69 -3.15 20.07 -2.86
N ASP A 70 -2.55 20.30 -1.69
CA ASP A 70 -1.37 19.58 -1.23
C ASP A 70 -1.66 18.10 -0.96
N ASP A 71 -2.87 17.77 -0.52
CA ASP A 71 -3.31 16.39 -0.30
C ASP A 71 -3.33 15.59 -1.62
N HIS A 72 -3.73 16.24 -2.72
CA HIS A 72 -3.73 15.64 -4.06
C HIS A 72 -2.31 15.40 -4.59
N VAL A 73 -1.43 16.39 -4.45
CA VAL A 73 -0.02 16.25 -4.85
C VAL A 73 0.66 15.15 -4.04
N LYS A 74 0.36 15.07 -2.74
CA LYS A 74 0.87 14.01 -1.86
C LYS A 74 0.40 12.63 -2.31
N LEU A 75 -0.90 12.48 -2.61
CA LEU A 75 -1.48 11.24 -3.12
C LEU A 75 -0.79 10.77 -4.41
N CYS A 76 -0.61 11.66 -5.39
CA CYS A 76 0.09 11.31 -6.63
C CYS A 76 1.54 10.86 -6.37
N LYS A 77 2.25 11.53 -5.45
CA LYS A 77 3.61 11.12 -5.04
C LYS A 77 3.65 9.78 -4.31
N GLU A 78 2.64 9.47 -3.48
CA GLU A 78 2.54 8.16 -2.82
C GLU A 78 2.31 7.04 -3.83
N LEU A 79 1.48 7.26 -4.85
CA LEU A 79 1.27 6.31 -5.95
C LEU A 79 2.55 6.14 -6.79
N GLU A 80 3.24 7.22 -7.13
CA GLU A 80 4.54 7.16 -7.80
C GLU A 80 5.57 6.39 -6.96
N GLY A 81 5.62 6.66 -5.65
CA GLY A 81 6.47 5.94 -4.72
C GLY A 81 6.18 4.44 -4.68
N LEU A 82 4.91 4.05 -4.59
CA LEU A 82 4.51 2.65 -4.66
C LEU A 82 4.93 2.00 -5.98
N HIS A 83 4.68 2.66 -7.10
CA HIS A 83 5.09 2.17 -8.40
C HIS A 83 6.60 1.89 -8.46
N ASN A 84 7.42 2.84 -8.00
CA ASN A 84 8.87 2.71 -7.97
C ASN A 84 9.33 1.57 -7.05
N VAL A 85 8.69 1.38 -5.89
CA VAL A 85 8.99 0.26 -4.97
C VAL A 85 8.68 -1.08 -5.64
N LEU A 86 7.54 -1.21 -6.32
CA LEU A 86 7.15 -2.44 -7.01
C LEU A 86 8.01 -2.72 -8.25
N GLU A 87 8.56 -1.71 -8.91
CA GLU A 87 9.56 -1.85 -9.98
C GLU A 87 10.91 -2.33 -9.44
N MET A 88 11.40 -1.72 -8.36
CA MET A 88 12.69 -2.09 -7.76
C MET A 88 12.65 -3.46 -7.05
N HIS A 89 11.50 -3.84 -6.51
CA HIS A 89 11.30 -5.08 -5.76
C HIS A 89 10.04 -5.83 -6.23
N PRO A 90 10.08 -6.47 -7.42
CA PRO A 90 8.93 -7.21 -7.95
C PRO A 90 8.44 -8.34 -7.05
N ASP A 91 9.30 -8.88 -6.19
CA ASP A 91 8.96 -9.94 -5.22
C ASP A 91 8.04 -9.46 -4.08
N LEU A 92 7.83 -8.15 -3.94
CA LEU A 92 6.86 -7.58 -3.01
C LEU A 92 5.43 -7.58 -3.57
N ALA A 93 5.26 -7.50 -4.89
CA ALA A 93 3.94 -7.40 -5.52
C ALA A 93 2.98 -8.57 -5.14
N PRO A 94 3.42 -9.85 -5.12
CA PRO A 94 2.58 -10.98 -4.69
C PRO A 94 2.20 -10.94 -3.19
N ARG A 95 2.92 -10.14 -2.40
CA ARG A 95 2.70 -10.02 -0.95
C ARG A 95 1.60 -9.01 -0.61
N VAL A 96 1.26 -8.11 -1.52
CA VAL A 96 0.16 -7.16 -1.35
C VAL A 96 -1.17 -7.90 -1.39
N LYS A 97 -1.93 -7.83 -0.29
CA LYS A 97 -3.23 -8.48 -0.12
C LYS A 97 -4.37 -7.47 -0.06
N ALA A 98 -4.11 -6.27 0.44
CA ALA A 98 -5.08 -5.20 0.53
C ALA A 98 -4.50 -3.88 0.03
N LEU A 99 -5.31 -3.14 -0.73
CA LEU A 99 -5.01 -1.76 -1.14
C LEU A 99 -6.23 -0.88 -0.87
N THR A 100 -6.02 0.17 -0.08
CA THR A 100 -6.99 1.24 0.14
C THR A 100 -6.46 2.55 -0.43
N ILE A 101 -7.20 3.17 -1.33
CA ILE A 101 -6.92 4.51 -1.85
C ILE A 101 -7.98 5.47 -1.30
N GLU A 102 -7.56 6.38 -0.44
CA GLU A 102 -8.39 7.45 0.09
C GLU A 102 -8.12 8.76 -0.66
N THR A 103 -9.19 9.43 -1.05
CA THR A 103 -9.15 10.66 -1.84
C THR A 103 -10.10 11.69 -1.26
N CYS A 104 -9.90 12.96 -1.61
CA CYS A 104 -10.76 14.04 -1.18
C CYS A 104 -10.97 15.04 -2.32
N PHE A 105 -11.82 14.66 -3.29
CA PHE A 105 -12.19 15.52 -4.41
C PHE A 105 -13.63 16.00 -4.31
N GLY A 106 -13.83 17.31 -4.46
CA GLY A 106 -15.10 17.92 -4.80
C GLY A 106 -15.02 18.57 -6.19
N GLY A 107 -16.05 18.34 -7.02
CA GLY A 107 -16.32 19.07 -8.27
C GLY A 107 -15.10 19.50 -9.08
N VAL A 108 -14.55 18.62 -9.90
CA VAL A 108 -13.34 18.94 -10.68
C VAL A 108 -13.75 19.58 -12.02
N ALA A 109 -13.79 20.90 -12.06
CA ALA A 109 -13.43 21.58 -13.31
C ALA A 109 -11.91 21.39 -13.49
N PRO A 110 -11.43 20.84 -14.62
CA PRO A 110 -10.01 20.63 -14.85
C PRO A 110 -9.29 21.98 -14.86
N ALA A 111 -8.52 22.28 -13.82
CA ALA A 111 -7.60 23.41 -13.84
C ALA A 111 -6.38 23.01 -14.69
N LYS A 112 -6.04 23.85 -15.68
CA LYS A 112 -5.12 23.59 -16.81
C LYS A 112 -3.74 22.97 -16.54
N ASN A 113 -3.32 22.74 -15.31
CA ASN A 113 -1.97 22.27 -14.96
C ASN A 113 -1.97 21.22 -13.83
N ARG A 114 -3.00 20.37 -13.73
CA ARG A 114 -3.07 19.33 -12.70
C ARG A 114 -3.14 17.97 -13.36
N GLU A 115 -2.18 17.09 -13.08
CA GLU A 115 -2.41 15.64 -13.26
C GLU A 115 -3.54 15.29 -12.28
N LEU A 116 -4.75 15.17 -12.79
CA LEU A 116 -5.88 14.73 -11.99
C LEU A 116 -5.62 13.27 -11.61
N LEU A 117 -6.03 12.84 -10.42
CA LEU A 117 -5.92 11.42 -10.04
C LEU A 117 -6.63 10.52 -11.07
N LEU A 118 -7.68 11.09 -11.68
CA LEU A 118 -8.44 10.52 -12.78
C LEU A 118 -7.57 10.12 -13.99
N GLU A 119 -6.42 10.78 -14.16
CA GLU A 119 -5.44 10.58 -15.23
C GLU A 119 -4.08 10.13 -14.66
N ASN A 120 -4.04 9.62 -13.42
CA ASN A 120 -2.79 9.24 -12.79
C ASN A 120 -2.10 8.12 -13.58
N ARG A 121 -0.94 8.43 -14.16
CA ARG A 121 -0.15 7.52 -15.01
C ARG A 121 0.39 6.29 -14.29
N HIS A 122 0.44 6.28 -12.96
CA HIS A 122 1.01 5.19 -12.19
C HIS A 122 -0.02 4.11 -11.85
N ILE A 123 -1.31 4.43 -11.75
CA ILE A 123 -2.37 3.44 -11.48
C ILE A 123 -2.32 2.27 -12.49
N PRO A 124 -2.26 2.51 -13.81
CA PRO A 124 -2.16 1.43 -14.80
C PRO A 124 -0.88 0.60 -14.72
N LEU A 125 0.16 1.11 -14.06
CA LEU A 125 1.42 0.40 -13.87
C LEU A 125 1.46 -0.40 -12.55
N ILE A 126 0.63 -0.01 -11.58
CA ILE A 126 0.56 -0.66 -10.26
C ILE A 126 -0.43 -1.83 -10.31
N PHE A 127 -1.67 -1.58 -10.74
CA PHE A 127 -2.78 -2.53 -10.57
C PHE A 127 -2.52 -3.90 -11.21
N PRO A 128 -1.97 -4.02 -12.43
CA PRO A 128 -1.67 -5.32 -13.03
C PRO A 128 -0.64 -6.16 -12.25
N LYS A 129 0.17 -5.54 -11.39
CA LYS A 129 1.15 -6.24 -10.55
C LYS A 129 0.52 -6.84 -9.29
N LEU A 130 -0.64 -6.35 -8.88
CA LEU A 130 -1.31 -6.73 -7.63
C LEU A 130 -2.20 -7.98 -7.82
N PHE A 131 -1.72 -8.99 -8.53
CA PHE A 131 -2.49 -10.20 -8.86
C PHE A 131 -2.89 -11.06 -7.64
N SER A 132 -2.26 -10.81 -6.48
CA SER A 132 -2.52 -11.49 -5.22
C SER A 132 -3.46 -10.72 -4.28
N ILE A 133 -4.00 -9.59 -4.75
CA ILE A 133 -4.92 -8.76 -3.97
C ILE A 133 -6.21 -9.51 -3.68
N VAL A 134 -6.68 -9.43 -2.43
CA VAL A 134 -7.95 -10.01 -1.99
C VAL A 134 -8.94 -8.95 -1.52
N LYS A 135 -8.45 -7.74 -1.23
CA LYS A 135 -9.26 -6.60 -0.79
C LYS A 135 -8.82 -5.34 -1.49
N PHE A 136 -9.77 -4.62 -2.05
CA PHE A 136 -9.54 -3.31 -2.62
C PHE A 136 -10.63 -2.35 -2.17
N ALA A 137 -10.24 -1.12 -1.82
CA ALA A 137 -11.16 -0.06 -1.46
C ALA A 137 -10.70 1.27 -2.06
N TRP A 138 -11.63 1.99 -2.69
CA TRP A 138 -11.43 3.37 -3.09
C TRP A 138 -12.47 4.23 -2.39
N MET A 139 -12.03 5.21 -1.60
CA MET A 139 -12.90 6.06 -0.80
C MET A 139 -12.69 7.51 -1.18
N ASN A 140 -13.73 8.20 -1.63
CA ASN A 140 -13.69 9.67 -1.76
C ASN A 140 -14.42 10.32 -0.58
N ARG A 141 -13.72 11.18 0.17
CA ARG A 141 -14.21 11.81 1.41
C ARG A 141 -15.03 13.08 1.19
N ALA A 142 -14.90 13.76 0.04
CA ALA A 142 -15.56 15.05 -0.19
C ALA A 142 -16.88 14.95 -0.96
N MET A 143 -16.92 14.28 -2.12
CA MET A 143 -18.10 14.18 -2.99
C MET A 143 -18.15 12.82 -3.72
N VAL A 144 -19.24 12.51 -4.42
CA VAL A 144 -19.27 11.41 -5.40
C VAL A 144 -18.85 11.96 -6.76
N PHE A 145 -17.91 11.32 -7.45
CA PHE A 145 -17.63 11.56 -8.87
C PHE A 145 -18.06 10.35 -9.68
N PRO A 146 -18.51 10.53 -10.93
CA PRO A 146 -18.92 9.39 -11.76
C PRO A 146 -17.70 8.58 -12.19
N TRP A 147 -17.82 7.26 -12.21
CA TRP A 147 -16.73 6.35 -12.61
C TRP A 147 -16.21 6.64 -14.02
N SER A 148 -17.08 7.13 -14.89
CA SER A 148 -16.73 7.57 -16.26
C SER A 148 -15.79 8.77 -16.32
N SER A 149 -15.45 9.40 -15.19
CA SER A 149 -14.48 10.49 -15.15
C SER A 149 -13.03 10.02 -15.17
N PHE A 150 -12.75 8.73 -14.94
CA PHE A 150 -11.40 8.19 -15.09
C PHE A 150 -10.97 8.11 -16.55
N SER A 151 -9.66 8.26 -16.80
CA SER A 151 -9.09 7.97 -18.11
C SER A 151 -9.32 6.50 -18.49
N THR A 152 -9.37 6.21 -19.78
CA THR A 152 -9.50 4.84 -20.31
C THR A 152 -8.43 3.91 -19.72
N SER A 153 -7.18 4.36 -19.64
CA SER A 153 -6.08 3.57 -19.06
C SER A 153 -6.28 3.21 -17.59
N VAL A 154 -6.84 4.12 -16.80
CA VAL A 154 -7.15 3.85 -15.39
C VAL A 154 -8.31 2.87 -15.30
N LEU A 155 -9.36 3.05 -16.10
CA LEU A 155 -10.50 2.13 -16.15
C LEU A 155 -10.09 0.70 -16.53
N GLU A 156 -9.25 0.54 -17.56
CA GLU A 156 -8.72 -0.77 -17.96
C GLU A 156 -7.90 -1.42 -16.84
N ALA A 157 -7.10 -0.62 -16.13
CA ALA A 157 -6.33 -1.11 -14.99
C ALA A 157 -7.22 -1.58 -13.83
N PHE A 158 -8.33 -0.88 -13.60
CA PHE A 158 -9.35 -1.32 -12.67
C PHE A 158 -9.97 -2.64 -13.08
N ASP A 159 -10.36 -2.79 -14.34
CA ASP A 159 -10.94 -4.04 -14.84
C ASP A 159 -9.99 -5.21 -14.59
N ILE A 160 -8.69 -5.04 -14.86
CA ILE A 160 -7.65 -6.03 -14.54
C ILE A 160 -7.63 -6.34 -13.04
N LEU A 161 -7.57 -5.31 -12.17
CA LEU A 161 -7.56 -5.48 -10.73
C LEU A 161 -8.78 -6.26 -10.23
N MET A 162 -9.96 -5.95 -10.76
CA MET A 162 -11.22 -6.59 -10.40
C MET A 162 -11.25 -8.07 -10.81
N THR A 163 -10.54 -8.48 -11.87
CA THR A 163 -10.42 -9.91 -12.21
C THR A 163 -9.67 -10.74 -11.16
N HIS A 164 -8.88 -10.09 -10.31
CA HIS A 164 -8.11 -10.76 -9.27
C HIS A 164 -8.85 -10.85 -7.93
N LEU A 165 -9.88 -10.03 -7.73
CA LEU A 165 -10.61 -10.01 -6.46
C LEU A 165 -11.55 -11.22 -6.35
N PRO A 166 -11.58 -11.91 -5.20
CA PRO A 166 -12.42 -13.08 -5.00
C PRO A 166 -13.92 -12.76 -5.04
N TYR A 167 -14.28 -11.50 -4.81
CA TYR A 167 -15.66 -11.00 -4.86
C TYR A 167 -15.67 -9.63 -5.55
N PRO A 168 -15.94 -9.55 -6.86
CA PRO A 168 -16.19 -8.28 -7.51
C PRO A 168 -17.49 -7.67 -6.95
N PHE A 169 -17.42 -6.40 -6.53
CA PHE A 169 -18.56 -5.62 -6.03
C PHE A 169 -19.58 -5.31 -7.14
#